data_AF-A0A2G9PDP9-F1
#
_entry.id   AF-A0A2G9PDP9-F1
#
_cell.length_a   1.000
_cell.length_b   1.000
_cell.length_c   1.000
_cell.angle_alpha   90.00
_cell.angle_beta   90.00
_cell.angle_gamma   90.00
#
_symmetry.space_group_name_H-M   'P 1'
#
loop_
_entity.id
_entity.type
_entity.pdbx_description
1 polymer ?
#
loop_
_entity_poly.entity_id
_entity_poly.type
_entity_poly.pdbx_seq_one_letter_code
_entity_poly.pdbx_strand_id
1 'polypeptide(L)'
;FSYYNSTTLPSRVSGSGTAWYIPMWNGTTSLNNSVIFQNGSNIGIGTTIPTSKLEVAGTFNATSNGGTLQVDSSGNVNIGL
;
A
#
# COMPACT_ATOMS: atom_id res chain seq x y z
N PHE A 1 4.57 45.10 -24.13
CA PHE A 1 5.17 43.75 -24.09
C PHE A 1 4.43 42.95 -23.04
N SER A 2 3.65 41.95 -23.43
CA SER A 2 2.92 41.11 -22.47
C SER A 2 3.86 40.05 -21.90
N TYR A 3 4.02 40.03 -20.58
CA TYR A 3 4.74 38.98 -19.88
C TYR A 3 3.92 37.69 -19.99
N TYR A 4 4.46 36.69 -20.67
CA TYR A 4 3.97 35.32 -20.51
C TYR A 4 4.34 34.88 -19.10
N ASN A 5 3.38 34.95 -18.18
CA ASN A 5 3.49 34.23 -16.92
C ASN A 5 2.80 32.87 -17.09
N SER A 6 3.54 31.90 -17.62
CA SER A 6 3.09 30.51 -17.64
C SER A 6 3.29 29.91 -16.24
N THR A 7 2.40 30.25 -15.29
CA THR A 7 2.48 29.82 -13.88
C THR A 7 2.09 28.37 -13.64
N THR A 8 1.55 27.65 -14.62
CA THR A 8 1.28 26.23 -14.45
C THR A 8 2.49 25.46 -14.93
N LEU A 9 3.43 25.20 -14.02
CA LEU A 9 4.31 24.03 -14.18
C LEU A 9 3.41 22.85 -14.56
N PRO A 10 3.74 22.02 -15.57
CA PRO A 10 2.94 20.84 -15.86
C PRO A 10 2.74 20.11 -14.54
N SER A 11 1.50 19.74 -14.22
CA SER A 11 1.19 19.00 -13.00
C SER A 11 2.13 17.81 -12.96
N ARG A 12 3.17 17.91 -12.12
CA ARG A 12 4.27 16.94 -12.06
C ARG A 12 3.75 15.55 -11.70
N VAL A 13 2.54 15.51 -11.16
CA VAL A 13 1.79 14.33 -10.77
C VAL A 13 0.45 14.34 -11.50
N SER A 14 0.10 13.19 -12.08
CA SER A 14 -1.08 12.88 -12.88
C SER A 14 -1.61 11.50 -12.45
N GLY A 15 -2.77 11.09 -12.95
CA GLY A 15 -3.43 9.85 -12.54
C GLY A 15 -4.44 10.05 -11.39
N SER A 16 -5.31 9.06 -11.20
CA SER A 16 -6.38 9.08 -10.19
C SER A 16 -6.28 7.84 -9.31
N GLY A 17 -6.35 8.04 -7.99
CA GLY A 17 -6.53 6.96 -7.02
C GLY A 17 -8.01 6.73 -6.70
N THR A 18 -8.34 5.54 -6.23
CA THR A 18 -9.60 5.23 -5.55
C THR A 18 -9.38 5.41 -4.05
N ALA A 19 -10.40 5.93 -3.34
CA ALA A 19 -10.34 6.04 -1.88
C ALA A 19 -9.90 4.70 -1.25
N TRP A 20 -9.19 4.79 -0.13
CA TRP A 20 -8.70 3.65 0.67
C TRP A 20 -7.56 2.85 0.07
N TYR A 21 -7.27 2.96 -1.22
CA TYR A 21 -6.03 2.42 -1.78
C TYR A 21 -4.85 3.33 -1.49
N ILE A 22 -3.70 2.75 -1.14
CA ILE A 22 -2.45 3.50 -1.04
C ILE A 22 -1.99 3.86 -2.47
N PRO A 23 -1.72 5.14 -2.79
CA PRO A 23 -1.23 5.53 -4.12
C PRO A 23 0.12 4.91 -4.45
N MET A 24 0.30 4.49 -5.71
CA MET A 24 1.54 3.93 -6.24
C MET A 24 1.93 4.67 -7.52
N TRP A 25 3.23 4.91 -7.72
CA TRP A 25 3.74 5.45 -9.00
C TRP A 25 3.71 4.37 -10.07
N ASN A 26 3.16 4.69 -11.24
CA ASN A 26 3.14 3.84 -12.43
C ASN A 26 3.68 4.60 -13.65
N GLY A 27 4.72 5.40 -13.42
CA GLY A 27 5.38 6.23 -14.43
C GLY A 27 6.11 7.39 -13.77
N THR A 28 6.74 8.25 -14.59
CA THR A 28 7.53 9.40 -14.11
C THR A 28 6.68 10.48 -13.47
N THR A 29 5.40 10.56 -13.86
CA THR A 29 4.44 11.56 -13.36
C THR A 29 3.08 10.95 -13.05
N SER A 30 2.85 9.64 -13.16
CA SER A 30 1.52 9.03 -13.04
C SER A 30 1.37 8.19 -11.76
N LEU A 31 0.23 8.35 -11.09
CA LEU A 31 -0.21 7.52 -9.97
C LEU A 31 -1.30 6.53 -10.39
N ASN A 32 -1.35 5.38 -9.72
CA ASN A 32 -2.44 4.42 -9.73
C ASN A 32 -2.71 3.86 -8.31
N ASN A 33 -3.67 2.96 -8.18
CA ASN A 33 -3.90 2.20 -6.95
C ASN A 33 -2.80 1.14 -6.78
N SER A 34 -2.28 1.00 -5.56
CA SER A 34 -1.52 -0.19 -5.17
C SER A 34 -2.44 -1.40 -4.97
N VAL A 35 -1.83 -2.55 -4.66
CA VAL A 35 -2.55 -3.74 -4.14
C VAL A 35 -2.91 -3.62 -2.67
N ILE A 36 -2.52 -2.52 -2.01
CA ILE A 36 -2.71 -2.29 -0.58
C ILE A 36 -3.96 -1.43 -0.37
N PHE A 37 -4.87 -1.94 0.44
CA PHE A 37 -6.12 -1.31 0.81
C PHE A 37 -6.16 -1.05 2.32
N GLN A 38 -6.58 0.14 2.74
CA GLN A 38 -6.75 0.50 4.14
C GLN A 38 -8.24 0.65 4.48
N ASN A 39 -8.77 -0.23 5.33
CA ASN A 39 -10.12 -0.10 5.87
C ASN A 39 -10.06 0.27 7.36
N GLY A 40 -10.32 1.54 7.68
CA GLY A 40 -10.11 2.06 9.04
C GLY A 40 -8.64 1.91 9.46
N SER A 41 -8.38 1.08 10.48
CA SER A 41 -7.03 0.76 10.96
C SER A 41 -6.49 -0.59 10.48
N ASN A 42 -7.19 -1.26 9.56
CA ASN A 42 -6.78 -2.55 9.00
C ASN A 42 -6.17 -2.37 7.61
N ILE A 43 -5.11 -3.12 7.33
CA ILE A 43 -4.43 -3.14 6.03
C ILE A 43 -4.69 -4.47 5.35
N GLY A 44 -5.28 -4.43 4.15
CA GLY A 44 -5.41 -5.56 3.24
C GLY A 44 -4.37 -5.49 2.14
N ILE A 45 -3.71 -6.60 1.82
CA ILE A 45 -2.92 -6.76 0.60
C ILE A 45 -3.65 -7.78 -0.28
N GLY A 46 -4.13 -7.34 -1.44
CA GLY A 46 -4.95 -8.17 -2.34
C GLY A 46 -6.40 -8.40 -1.88
N THR A 47 -6.84 -7.76 -0.79
CA THR A 47 -8.22 -7.80 -0.29
C THR A 47 -8.68 -6.39 0.08
N THR A 48 -9.97 -6.08 -0.15
CA THR A 48 -10.59 -4.81 0.24
C THR A 48 -11.42 -4.91 1.53
N ILE A 49 -11.53 -6.12 2.10
CA ILE A 49 -12.32 -6.38 3.31
C ILE A 49 -11.43 -7.05 4.37
N PRO A 50 -10.34 -6.39 4.83
CA PRO A 50 -9.46 -6.98 5.83
C PRO A 50 -10.19 -7.11 7.18
N THR A 51 -10.23 -8.33 7.69
CA THR A 51 -10.84 -8.72 8.98
C THR A 51 -9.86 -8.64 10.15
N SER A 52 -8.56 -8.60 9.85
CA SER A 52 -7.46 -8.47 10.80
C SER A 52 -6.66 -7.19 10.56
N LYS A 53 -5.80 -6.79 11.51
CA LYS A 53 -4.98 -5.56 11.40
C LYS A 53 -4.10 -5.55 10.15
N LEU A 54 -3.59 -6.70 9.77
CA LEU A 54 -2.95 -6.97 8.48
C LEU A 54 -3.55 -8.27 7.93
N GLU A 55 -4.06 -8.24 6.71
CA GLU A 55 -4.56 -9.41 5.99
C GLU A 55 -3.92 -9.47 4.59
N VAL A 56 -3.30 -10.60 4.25
CA VAL A 56 -2.73 -10.83 2.91
C VAL A 56 -3.55 -11.92 2.24
N ALA A 57 -4.27 -11.57 1.18
CA ALA A 57 -4.99 -12.54 0.35
C ALA A 57 -3.98 -13.25 -0.57
N GLY A 58 -3.35 -14.30 -0.06
CA GLY A 58 -2.34 -15.10 -0.77
C GLY A 58 -1.20 -15.55 0.14
N THR A 59 -0.07 -15.91 -0.47
CA THR A 59 1.11 -16.35 0.27
C THR A 59 1.88 -15.16 0.83
N PHE A 60 2.10 -15.14 2.15
CA PHE A 60 2.99 -14.20 2.82
C PHE A 60 4.35 -14.86 3.06
N ASN A 61 5.40 -14.38 2.39
CA ASN A 61 6.77 -14.83 2.61
C ASN A 61 7.49 -13.86 3.55
N ALA A 62 7.66 -14.26 4.81
CA ALA A 62 8.40 -13.49 5.81
C ALA A 62 9.85 -14.00 5.89
N THR A 63 10.78 -13.21 5.34
CA THR A 63 12.22 -13.52 5.39
C THR A 63 12.92 -12.72 6.49
N SER A 64 13.79 -13.36 7.28
CA SER A 64 14.60 -12.72 8.32
C SER A 64 16.09 -13.04 8.12
N ASN A 65 16.95 -12.01 8.18
CA ASN A 65 18.41 -12.18 8.13
C ASN A 65 18.97 -12.48 9.53
N GLY A 66 18.54 -13.59 10.15
CA GLY A 66 19.05 -14.05 11.45
C GLY A 66 18.09 -13.91 12.65
N GLY A 67 16.82 -13.56 12.42
CA GLY A 67 15.75 -13.60 13.42
C GLY A 67 14.81 -14.79 13.22
N THR A 68 14.09 -15.21 14.25
CA THR A 68 12.92 -16.08 14.09
C THR A 68 11.70 -15.24 13.74
N LEU A 69 10.63 -15.85 13.21
CA LEU A 69 9.31 -15.24 13.27
C LEU A 69 8.98 -15.03 14.75
N GLN A 70 8.85 -13.76 15.17
CA GLN A 70 8.60 -13.42 16.56
C GLN A 70 7.13 -13.71 16.88
N VAL A 71 6.90 -14.67 17.78
CA VAL A 71 5.61 -14.85 18.45
C VAL A 71 5.46 -13.73 19.48
N ASP A 72 4.26 -13.15 19.62
CA ASP A 72 3.99 -12.23 20.73
C ASP A 72 4.02 -12.98 22.08
N SER A 73 3.88 -12.26 23.20
CA SER A 73 3.80 -12.91 24.52
C SER A 73 2.60 -13.84 24.68
N SER A 74 1.67 -13.83 23.72
CA SER A 74 0.53 -14.73 23.64
C SER A 74 0.87 -16.01 22.84
N GLY A 75 2.06 -16.10 22.26
CA GLY A 75 2.56 -17.30 21.57
C GLY A 75 1.92 -17.56 20.20
N ASN A 76 1.17 -16.60 19.66
CA ASN A 76 0.32 -16.87 18.50
C ASN A 76 1.07 -16.72 17.18
N VAL A 77 1.48 -17.84 16.58
CA VAL A 77 1.84 -17.91 15.15
C VAL A 77 1.21 -19.17 14.57
N ASN A 78 0.13 -19.00 13.81
CA ASN A 78 -0.50 -20.12 13.08
C ASN A 78 0.27 -20.36 11.78
N ILE A 79 0.99 -21.47 11.66
CA ILE A 79 1.69 -21.90 10.44
C ILE A 79 1.06 -23.21 9.95
N GLY A 80 -0.03 -23.07 9.20
CA GLY A 80 -0.75 -24.22 8.62
C GLY A 80 -1.56 -25.05 9.63
N LEU A 81 -2.41 -25.91 9.09
CA LEU A 81 -3.02 -27.07 9.77
C LEU A 81 -2.09 -28.28 9.65
#